data_AF-A0A5C8SAR8-F1
#
_entry.id   AF-A0A5C8SAR8-F1
#
_cell.length_a   1.000
_cell.length_b   1.000
_cell.length_c   1.000
_cell.angle_alpha   90.00
_cell.angle_beta   90.00
_cell.angle_gamma   90.00
#
_symmetry.space_group_name_H-M   'P 1'
#
loop_
_entity.id
_entity.type
_entity.pdbx_description
1 polymer ?
#
loop_
_entity_poly.entity_id
_entity_poly.type
_entity_poly.pdbx_seq_one_letter_code
_entity_poly.pdbx_strand_id
1 'polypeptide(L)'
;MQRSASLATGWLHFPALKPIKLYWEAYGGWSEFLKSIYLWLAFAFTVVTYPVWIKLDNDGNRVWASMPTSILPNLLGFSMGGMAIMLAFAGSKIFTYLSEEGKKQSYFVKIVASFYHFILVQTLAIFMGIFCQAYAWVGFNFLGYWAMCYALLVAPATAAQLFNTARIVNTAASIGKNDAE
;
A
#
# COMPACT_ATOMS: atom_id res chain seq x y z
N MET A 1 -50.12 -0.45 21.88
CA MET A 1 -50.11 -1.83 21.33
C MET A 1 -49.62 -1.74 19.89
N GLN A 2 -48.69 -2.64 19.51
CA GLN A 2 -47.93 -2.75 18.24
C GLN A 2 -46.74 -1.77 18.06
N ARG A 3 -45.51 -2.13 18.45
CA ARG A 3 -44.49 -3.01 17.80
C ARG A 3 -44.01 -2.45 16.45
N SER A 4 -42.78 -1.89 16.42
CA SER A 4 -41.52 -2.60 16.13
C SER A 4 -41.30 -2.86 14.64
N ALA A 5 -40.52 -1.99 14.00
CA ALA A 5 -39.69 -2.33 12.84
C ALA A 5 -38.53 -1.33 12.70
N SER A 6 -37.63 -1.27 13.70
CA SER A 6 -36.34 -0.56 13.58
C SER A 6 -35.13 -1.49 13.80
N LEU A 7 -35.25 -2.75 13.41
CA LEU A 7 -34.22 -3.77 13.66
C LEU A 7 -34.04 -4.66 12.43
N ALA A 8 -33.32 -4.20 11.39
CA ALA A 8 -32.77 -5.10 10.36
C ALA A 8 -31.72 -4.51 9.38
N THR A 9 -31.13 -3.33 9.58
CA THR A 9 -30.13 -2.78 8.62
C THR A 9 -28.87 -2.22 9.27
N GLY A 10 -28.50 -2.70 10.45
CA GLY A 10 -27.35 -2.21 11.22
C GLY A 10 -26.01 -2.94 11.03
N TRP A 11 -25.95 -4.05 10.27
CA TRP A 11 -24.80 -4.98 10.33
C TRP A 11 -23.99 -5.16 9.03
N LEU A 12 -24.37 -4.49 7.92
CA LEU A 12 -23.72 -4.70 6.60
C LEU A 12 -23.21 -3.42 5.91
N HIS A 13 -23.29 -2.25 6.55
CA HIS A 13 -22.50 -1.11 6.10
C HIS A 13 -21.10 -1.22 6.69
N PHE A 14 -20.25 -2.08 6.15
CA PHE A 14 -18.81 -1.96 6.38
C PHE A 14 -18.37 -0.60 5.83
N PRO A 15 -18.07 0.41 6.66
CA PRO A 15 -17.67 1.74 6.18
C PRO A 15 -16.37 1.70 5.37
N ALA A 16 -15.67 0.55 5.38
CA ALA A 16 -14.42 0.29 4.67
C ALA A 16 -14.55 0.13 3.13
N LEU A 17 -15.73 -0.24 2.60
CA LEU A 17 -15.84 -0.51 1.15
C LEU A 17 -15.75 0.75 0.29
N LYS A 18 -16.27 1.88 0.77
CA LYS A 18 -16.18 3.17 0.07
C LYS A 18 -14.72 3.67 -0.06
N PRO A 19 -13.92 3.70 1.02
CA PRO A 19 -12.48 3.98 0.93
C PRO A 19 -11.73 3.08 -0.03
N ILE A 20 -11.99 1.76 -0.03
CA ILE A 20 -11.30 0.82 -0.93
C ILE A 20 -11.57 1.17 -2.40
N LYS A 21 -12.83 1.48 -2.75
CA LYS A 21 -13.17 1.88 -4.12
C LYS A 21 -12.48 3.19 -4.51
N LEU A 22 -12.52 4.20 -3.64
CA LEU A 22 -11.89 5.50 -3.89
C LEU A 22 -10.37 5.36 -4.05
N TYR A 23 -9.74 4.56 -3.19
CA TYR A 23 -8.32 4.23 -3.28
C TYR A 23 -8.00 3.56 -4.63
N TRP A 24 -8.76 2.54 -5.03
CA TRP A 24 -8.47 1.78 -6.24
C TRP A 24 -8.58 2.65 -7.49
N GLU A 25 -9.59 3.52 -7.54
CA GLU A 25 -9.74 4.52 -8.60
C GLU A 25 -8.59 5.54 -8.61
N ALA A 26 -8.12 5.98 -7.42
CA ALA A 26 -7.02 6.95 -7.30
C ALA A 26 -5.64 6.39 -7.58
N TYR A 27 -5.44 5.11 -7.27
CA TYR A 27 -4.21 4.39 -7.59
C TYR A 27 -4.07 4.11 -9.09
N GLY A 28 -5.18 4.09 -9.83
CA GLY A 28 -5.20 3.78 -11.28
C GLY A 28 -5.69 2.35 -11.61
N GLY A 29 -6.17 1.62 -10.60
CA GLY A 29 -6.84 0.35 -10.75
C GLY A 29 -5.98 -0.79 -11.29
N TRP A 30 -6.62 -1.77 -11.96
CA TRP A 30 -5.95 -2.98 -12.46
C TRP A 30 -4.97 -2.69 -13.60
N SER A 31 -5.20 -1.66 -14.41
CA SER A 31 -4.27 -1.27 -15.48
C SER A 31 -2.91 -0.91 -14.90
N GLU A 32 -2.88 0.00 -13.92
CA GLU A 32 -1.63 0.46 -13.33
C GLU A 32 -0.97 -0.61 -12.48
N PHE A 33 -1.76 -1.42 -11.76
CA PHE A 33 -1.24 -2.56 -11.02
C PHE A 33 -0.51 -3.56 -11.93
N LEU A 34 -1.14 -4.01 -13.01
CA LEU A 34 -0.55 -5.03 -13.91
C LEU A 34 0.58 -4.48 -14.79
N LYS A 35 0.61 -3.17 -15.06
CA LYS A 35 1.71 -2.50 -15.78
C LYS A 35 2.85 -2.08 -14.86
N SER A 36 2.68 -2.19 -13.55
CA SER A 36 3.68 -1.78 -12.56
C SER A 36 5.00 -2.52 -12.79
N ILE A 37 6.06 -1.76 -13.03
CA ILE A 37 7.42 -2.32 -13.15
C ILE A 37 7.81 -3.12 -11.91
N TYR A 38 7.34 -2.70 -10.73
CA TYR A 38 7.61 -3.37 -9.45
C TYR A 38 6.95 -4.76 -9.38
N LEU A 39 5.79 -4.95 -10.01
CA LEU A 39 5.12 -6.25 -10.08
C LEU A 39 5.93 -7.26 -10.90
N TRP A 40 6.43 -6.82 -12.06
CA TRP A 40 7.27 -7.63 -12.94
C TRP A 40 8.66 -7.88 -12.36
N LEU A 41 9.27 -6.89 -11.72
CA LEU A 41 10.52 -7.07 -10.99
C LEU A 41 10.36 -8.05 -9.82
N ALA A 42 9.25 -7.98 -9.09
CA ALA A 42 8.95 -8.95 -8.03
C ALA A 42 8.82 -10.37 -8.58
N PHE A 43 8.19 -10.53 -9.74
CA PHE A 43 8.05 -11.83 -10.40
C PHE A 43 9.42 -12.37 -10.83
N ALA A 44 10.22 -11.57 -11.53
CA ALA A 44 11.58 -11.92 -11.92
C ALA A 44 12.44 -12.29 -10.70
N PHE A 45 12.39 -11.49 -9.64
CA PHE A 45 13.11 -11.76 -8.39
C PHE A 45 12.68 -13.09 -7.79
N THR A 46 11.37 -13.37 -7.76
CA THR A 46 10.80 -14.64 -7.26
C THR A 46 11.29 -15.85 -8.03
N VAL A 47 11.38 -15.76 -9.36
CA VAL A 47 11.87 -16.84 -10.21
C VAL A 47 13.37 -17.07 -9.97
N VAL A 48 14.16 -15.99 -9.90
CA VAL A 48 15.61 -16.09 -9.66
C VAL A 48 15.93 -16.63 -8.26
N THR A 49 15.14 -16.26 -7.25
CA THR A 49 15.32 -16.72 -5.86
C THR A 49 14.52 -17.98 -5.54
N TYR A 50 14.19 -18.82 -6.53
CA TYR A 50 13.50 -20.09 -6.31
C TYR A 50 14.07 -20.98 -5.19
N PRO A 51 15.40 -21.07 -4.97
CA PRO A 51 15.92 -21.90 -3.89
C PRO A 51 15.49 -21.39 -2.51
N VAL A 52 15.24 -20.09 -2.36
CA VAL A 52 14.87 -19.47 -1.08
C VAL A 52 13.47 -19.88 -0.66
N TRP A 53 12.50 -19.84 -1.59
CA TRP A 53 11.11 -20.10 -1.23
C TRP A 53 10.71 -21.57 -1.30
N ILE A 54 11.55 -22.44 -1.90
CA ILE A 54 11.41 -23.90 -1.83
C ILE A 54 12.19 -24.49 -0.65
N LYS A 55 13.17 -23.81 -0.06
CA LYS A 55 13.94 -24.38 1.06
C LYS A 55 13.05 -24.72 2.26
N LEU A 56 13.16 -25.96 2.72
CA LEU A 56 12.54 -26.46 3.94
C LEU A 56 13.52 -26.33 5.10
N ASP A 57 13.00 -26.06 6.30
CA ASP A 57 13.72 -26.22 7.55
C ASP A 57 13.69 -27.69 8.03
N ASN A 58 14.30 -27.93 9.19
CA ASN A 58 14.36 -29.27 9.80
C ASN A 58 12.99 -29.80 10.23
N ASP A 59 12.01 -28.92 10.40
CA ASP A 59 10.65 -29.24 10.83
C ASP A 59 9.69 -29.38 9.63
N GLY A 60 10.20 -29.30 8.40
CA GLY A 60 9.43 -29.42 7.17
C GLY A 60 8.64 -28.16 6.81
N ASN A 61 8.93 -27.01 7.44
CA ASN A 61 8.33 -25.72 7.12
C ASN A 61 9.19 -24.92 6.15
N ARG A 62 8.57 -24.00 5.43
CA ARG A 62 9.29 -23.14 4.48
C ARG A 62 9.93 -21.97 5.22
N VAL A 63 11.27 -21.88 5.16
CA VAL A 63 12.05 -20.88 5.92
C VAL A 63 11.59 -19.44 5.64
N TRP A 64 11.17 -19.15 4.41
CA TRP A 64 10.75 -17.81 4.03
C TRP A 64 9.43 -17.37 4.67
N ALA A 65 8.55 -18.29 5.07
CA ALA A 65 7.17 -17.98 5.45
C ALA A 65 7.06 -17.18 6.76
N SER A 66 8.12 -17.14 7.57
CA SER A 66 8.26 -16.31 8.77
C SER A 66 8.92 -14.94 8.51
N MET A 67 9.45 -14.70 7.31
CA MET A 67 10.07 -13.42 6.94
C MET A 67 9.05 -12.26 6.87
N PRO A 68 7.83 -12.43 6.31
CA PRO A 68 6.84 -11.36 6.28
C PRO A 68 6.50 -10.81 7.67
N THR A 69 6.32 -11.69 8.66
CA THR A 69 6.00 -11.29 10.05
C THR A 69 7.17 -10.64 10.77
N SER A 70 8.41 -10.83 10.29
CA SER A 70 9.62 -10.25 10.88
C SER A 70 10.01 -8.91 10.24
N ILE A 71 9.76 -8.75 8.93
CA ILE A 71 10.23 -7.60 8.14
C ILE A 71 9.13 -6.54 7.96
N LEU A 72 7.94 -6.97 7.56
CA LEU A 72 6.89 -6.06 7.10
C LEU A 72 6.28 -5.18 8.21
N PRO A 73 6.16 -5.61 9.49
CA PRO A 73 5.68 -4.71 10.55
C PRO A 73 6.50 -3.43 10.71
N ASN A 74 7.82 -3.49 10.50
CA ASN A 74 8.70 -2.31 10.55
C ASN A 74 8.39 -1.33 9.41
N LEU A 75 8.19 -1.86 8.19
CA LEU A 75 7.82 -1.06 7.02
C LEU A 75 6.39 -0.51 7.11
N LEU A 76 5.46 -1.26 7.71
CA LEU A 76 4.11 -0.80 8.00
C LEU A 76 4.13 0.38 8.98
N GLY A 77 4.94 0.29 10.04
CA GLY A 77 5.16 1.40 10.98
C GLY A 77 5.67 2.65 10.29
N PHE A 78 6.67 2.53 9.42
CA PHE A 78 7.17 3.64 8.59
C PHE A 78 6.07 4.23 7.68
N SER A 79 5.29 3.37 7.03
CA SER A 79 4.22 3.78 6.11
C SER A 79 3.12 4.58 6.82
N MET A 80 2.68 4.08 7.98
CA MET A 80 1.68 4.75 8.80
C MET A 80 2.22 6.05 9.38
N GLY A 81 3.49 6.08 9.82
CA GLY A 81 4.15 7.30 10.27
C GLY A 81 4.22 8.37 9.18
N GLY A 82 4.65 7.99 7.97
CA GLY A 82 4.68 8.88 6.81
C GLY A 82 3.28 9.41 6.45
N MET A 83 2.27 8.55 6.42
CA MET A 83 0.88 8.96 6.17
C MET A 83 0.35 9.89 7.26
N ALA A 84 0.65 9.63 8.54
CA ALA A 84 0.23 10.47 9.66
C ALA A 84 0.84 11.87 9.57
N ILE A 85 2.13 11.97 9.24
CA ILE A 85 2.81 13.26 9.00
C ILE A 85 2.15 14.00 7.83
N MET A 86 1.91 13.32 6.70
CA MET A 86 1.26 13.93 5.54
C MET A 86 -0.14 14.46 5.87
N LEU A 87 -0.92 13.71 6.66
CA LEU A 87 -2.26 14.13 7.09
C LEU A 87 -2.20 15.28 8.12
N ALA A 88 -1.22 15.28 9.03
CA ALA A 88 -1.05 16.35 10.01
C ALA A 88 -0.79 17.72 9.35
N PHE A 89 -0.11 17.73 8.20
CA PHE A 89 0.17 18.95 7.44
C PHE A 89 -0.87 19.28 6.36
N ALA A 90 -1.92 18.47 6.19
CA ALA A 90 -2.92 18.63 5.13
C ALA A 90 -3.67 19.98 5.17
N GLY A 91 -3.74 20.64 6.32
CA GLY A 91 -4.36 21.97 6.47
C GLY A 91 -3.44 23.16 6.16
N SER A 92 -2.16 22.93 5.86
CA SER A 92 -1.24 24.00 5.53
C SER A 92 -1.45 24.51 4.10
N LYS A 93 -1.13 25.79 3.84
CA LYS A 93 -1.31 26.44 2.51
C LYS A 93 -0.75 25.61 1.35
N ILE A 94 0.34 24.88 1.56
CA ILE A 94 0.97 24.05 0.53
C ILE A 94 0.08 22.85 0.13
N PHE A 95 -0.63 22.25 1.08
CA PHE A 95 -1.52 21.11 0.83
C PHE A 95 -2.86 21.54 0.23
N THR A 96 -3.26 22.80 0.37
CA THR A 96 -4.38 23.37 -0.39
C THR A 96 -4.13 23.27 -1.89
N TYR A 97 -2.91 23.57 -2.35
CA TYR A 97 -2.54 23.42 -3.76
C TYR A 97 -2.51 21.95 -4.19
N LEU A 98 -1.95 21.06 -3.37
CA LEU A 98 -1.92 19.61 -3.67
C LEU A 98 -3.31 18.98 -3.68
N SER A 99 -4.28 19.57 -2.98
CA SER A 99 -5.67 19.12 -2.96
C SER A 99 -6.43 19.48 -4.23
N GLU A 100 -5.86 20.32 -5.11
CA GLU A 100 -6.42 20.74 -6.39
C GLU A 100 -7.91 21.09 -6.29
N GLU A 101 -8.26 22.01 -5.38
CA GLU A 101 -9.66 22.45 -5.14
C GLU A 101 -10.62 21.32 -4.75
N GLY A 102 -10.10 20.24 -4.17
CA GLY A 102 -10.91 19.09 -3.75
C GLY A 102 -11.30 18.15 -4.90
N LYS A 103 -10.57 18.18 -6.03
CA LYS A 103 -10.76 17.19 -7.09
C LYS A 103 -10.66 15.78 -6.52
N LYS A 104 -11.57 14.89 -6.97
CA LYS A 104 -11.62 13.48 -6.54
C LYS A 104 -10.30 12.73 -6.75
N GLN A 105 -9.51 13.16 -7.74
CA GLN A 105 -8.22 12.57 -8.11
C GLN A 105 -7.06 13.57 -8.03
N SER A 106 -7.09 14.42 -7.00
CA SER A 106 -6.01 15.39 -6.74
C SER A 106 -4.69 14.70 -6.42
N TYR A 107 -3.58 15.42 -6.63
CA TYR A 107 -2.26 14.91 -6.28
C TYR A 107 -2.17 14.46 -4.81
N PHE A 108 -2.83 15.17 -3.89
CA PHE A 108 -2.93 14.76 -2.49
C PHE A 108 -3.58 13.38 -2.32
N VAL A 109 -4.73 13.14 -2.96
CA VAL A 109 -5.41 11.84 -2.92
C VAL A 109 -4.53 10.74 -3.51
N LYS A 110 -3.77 11.02 -4.58
CA LYS A 110 -2.82 10.06 -5.16
C LYS A 110 -1.67 9.68 -4.22
N ILE A 111 -1.15 10.66 -3.46
CA ILE A 111 -0.14 10.37 -2.42
C ILE A 111 -0.74 9.41 -1.39
N VAL A 112 -1.90 9.77 -0.82
CA VAL A 112 -2.58 8.95 0.21
C VAL A 112 -2.92 7.56 -0.34
N ALA A 113 -3.39 7.46 -1.58
CA ALA A 113 -3.68 6.19 -2.25
C ALA A 113 -2.42 5.33 -2.44
N SER A 114 -1.26 5.94 -2.70
CA SER A 114 0.02 5.22 -2.82
C SER A 114 0.47 4.64 -1.48
N PHE A 115 0.35 5.40 -0.39
CA PHE A 115 0.60 4.87 0.96
C PHE A 115 -0.41 3.78 1.34
N TYR A 116 -1.68 3.97 1.00
CA TYR A 116 -2.71 2.97 1.24
C TYR A 116 -2.41 1.67 0.49
N HIS A 117 -2.03 1.74 -0.80
CA HIS A 117 -1.59 0.59 -1.59
C HIS A 117 -0.45 -0.14 -0.89
N PHE A 118 0.57 0.61 -0.47
CA PHE A 118 1.75 0.06 0.20
C PHE A 118 1.40 -0.67 1.50
N ILE A 119 0.53 -0.09 2.33
CA ILE A 119 0.04 -0.74 3.56
C ILE A 119 -0.76 -2.01 3.23
N LEU A 120 -1.65 -1.95 2.23
CA LEU A 120 -2.51 -3.05 1.84
C LEU A 120 -1.70 -4.25 1.35
N VAL A 121 -0.72 -4.04 0.47
CA VAL A 121 0.09 -5.13 -0.10
C VAL A 121 0.99 -5.77 0.95
N GLN A 122 1.56 -4.98 1.86
CA GLN A 122 2.34 -5.49 3.01
C GLN A 122 1.46 -6.34 3.93
N THR A 123 0.26 -5.85 4.25
CA THR A 123 -0.69 -6.58 5.09
C THR A 123 -1.10 -7.91 4.45
N LEU A 124 -1.40 -7.91 3.14
CA LEU A 124 -1.69 -9.13 2.40
C LEU A 124 -0.50 -10.11 2.38
N ALA A 125 0.73 -9.61 2.22
CA ALA A 125 1.93 -10.45 2.25
C ALA A 125 2.16 -11.10 3.62
N ILE A 126 1.85 -10.42 4.73
CA ILE A 126 1.87 -11.02 6.08
C ILE A 126 0.87 -12.18 6.16
N PHE A 127 -0.38 -11.95 5.73
CA PHE A 127 -1.40 -13.01 5.74
C PHE A 127 -1.00 -14.20 4.86
N MET A 128 -0.43 -13.96 3.69
CA MET A 128 0.08 -15.03 2.82
C MET A 128 1.23 -15.80 3.47
N GLY A 129 2.14 -15.14 4.19
CA GLY A 129 3.20 -15.80 4.96
C GLY A 129 2.63 -16.73 6.04
N ILE A 130 1.66 -16.26 6.82
CA ILE A 130 0.94 -17.08 7.81
C ILE A 130 0.24 -18.26 7.14
N PHE A 131 -0.41 -18.03 6.00
CA PHE A 131 -1.09 -19.07 5.25
C PHE A 131 -0.12 -20.15 4.74
N CYS A 132 1.08 -19.76 4.29
CA CYS A 132 2.12 -20.69 3.85
C CYS A 132 2.79 -21.45 5.00
N GLN A 133 2.70 -20.95 6.25
CA GLN A 133 3.08 -21.73 7.44
C GLN A 133 2.05 -22.82 7.74
N ALA A 134 0.77 -22.59 7.42
CA ALA A 134 -0.30 -23.56 7.68
C ALA A 134 -0.44 -24.61 6.56
N TYR A 135 -0.17 -24.26 5.30
CA TYR A 135 -0.41 -25.12 4.14
C TYR A 135 0.83 -25.29 3.26
N ALA A 136 1.19 -26.53 2.96
CA ALA A 136 2.42 -26.88 2.22
C ALA A 136 2.31 -26.82 0.68
N TRP A 137 1.23 -26.25 0.11
CA TRP A 137 1.03 -26.25 -1.33
C TRP A 137 2.02 -25.34 -2.06
N VAL A 138 2.69 -25.87 -3.09
CA VAL A 138 3.76 -25.16 -3.83
C VAL A 138 3.24 -23.88 -4.51
N GLY A 139 2.01 -23.90 -5.02
CA GLY A 139 1.43 -22.71 -5.66
C GLY A 139 1.20 -21.55 -4.68
N PHE A 140 0.78 -21.82 -3.45
CA PHE A 140 0.65 -20.79 -2.41
C PHE A 140 2.01 -20.27 -1.98
N ASN A 141 3.03 -21.12 -1.96
CA ASN A 141 4.40 -20.69 -1.67
C ASN A 141 4.92 -19.69 -2.70
N PHE A 142 4.75 -20.02 -3.99
CA PHE A 142 5.12 -19.10 -5.06
C PHE A 142 4.35 -17.77 -4.96
N LEU A 143 3.02 -17.83 -4.83
CA LEU A 143 2.17 -16.64 -4.77
C LEU A 143 2.48 -15.78 -3.54
N GLY A 144 2.69 -16.40 -2.38
CA GLY A 144 2.97 -15.71 -1.13
C GLY A 144 4.35 -15.06 -1.12
N TYR A 145 5.37 -15.76 -1.62
CA TYR A 145 6.71 -15.19 -1.74
C TYR A 145 6.75 -14.07 -2.79
N TRP A 146 6.05 -14.22 -3.91
CA TRP A 146 5.90 -13.17 -4.91
C TRP A 146 5.20 -11.93 -4.34
N ALA A 147 4.11 -12.12 -3.59
CA ALA A 147 3.43 -11.03 -2.91
C ALA A 147 4.34 -10.32 -1.89
N MET A 148 5.17 -11.06 -1.14
CA MET A 148 6.17 -10.50 -0.24
C MET A 148 7.21 -9.66 -1.02
N CYS A 149 7.76 -10.18 -2.11
CA CYS A 149 8.73 -9.46 -2.94
C CYS A 149 8.12 -8.17 -3.51
N TYR A 150 6.87 -8.24 -3.98
CA TYR A 150 6.14 -7.07 -4.45
C TYR A 150 5.95 -6.06 -3.32
N ALA A 151 5.51 -6.50 -2.14
CA ALA A 151 5.34 -5.61 -0.99
C ALA A 151 6.65 -4.89 -0.61
N LEU A 152 7.80 -5.58 -0.64
CA LEU A 152 9.10 -4.95 -0.38
C LEU A 152 9.49 -3.94 -1.48
N LEU A 153 9.22 -4.24 -2.75
CA LEU A 153 9.55 -3.36 -3.88
C LEU A 153 8.62 -2.15 -4.01
N VAL A 154 7.41 -2.19 -3.44
CA VAL A 154 6.53 -1.01 -3.37
C VAL A 154 7.07 0.02 -2.37
N ALA A 155 7.88 -0.37 -1.39
CA ALA A 155 8.48 0.55 -0.42
C ALA A 155 9.28 1.71 -1.07
N PRO A 156 10.26 1.45 -1.96
CA PRO A 156 10.95 2.52 -2.67
C PRO A 156 10.02 3.33 -3.59
N ALA A 157 8.94 2.75 -4.11
CA ALA A 157 7.95 3.50 -4.90
C ALA A 157 7.24 4.57 -4.04
N THR A 158 6.82 4.19 -2.84
CA THR A 158 6.21 5.14 -1.89
C THR A 158 7.22 6.19 -1.39
N ALA A 159 8.47 5.80 -1.17
CA ALA A 159 9.54 6.76 -0.84
C ALA A 159 9.79 7.76 -1.99
N ALA A 160 9.80 7.29 -3.25
CA ALA A 160 9.91 8.15 -4.42
C ALA A 160 8.72 9.12 -4.54
N GLN A 161 7.51 8.68 -4.18
CA GLN A 161 6.33 9.55 -4.16
C GLN A 161 6.46 10.69 -3.14
N LEU A 162 7.01 10.41 -1.95
CA LEU A 162 7.35 11.45 -0.97
C LEU A 162 8.39 12.43 -1.53
N PHE A 163 9.45 11.91 -2.15
CA PHE A 163 10.49 12.75 -2.75
C PHE A 163 9.94 13.65 -3.86
N ASN A 164 9.08 13.13 -4.73
CA ASN A 164 8.39 13.91 -5.76
C ASN A 164 7.49 15.00 -5.15
N THR A 165 6.82 14.68 -4.05
CA THR A 165 6.03 15.67 -3.30
C THR A 165 6.92 16.80 -2.77
N ALA A 166 8.08 16.47 -2.18
CA ALA A 166 9.04 17.47 -1.74
C ALA A 166 9.55 18.36 -2.89
N ARG A 167 9.80 17.78 -4.07
CA ARG A 167 10.18 18.55 -5.28
C ARG A 167 9.09 19.52 -5.72
N ILE A 168 7.83 19.08 -5.73
CA ILE A 168 6.69 19.93 -6.10
C ILE A 168 6.55 21.09 -5.11
N VAL A 169 6.63 20.81 -3.81
CA VAL A 169 6.57 21.82 -2.75
C VAL A 169 7.69 22.85 -2.90
N ASN A 170 8.94 22.39 -3.12
CA ASN A 170 10.08 23.28 -3.30
C ASN A 170 9.95 24.15 -4.57
N THR A 171 9.45 23.56 -5.66
CA THR A 171 9.23 24.28 -6.93
C THR A 171 8.13 25.33 -6.77
N ALA A 172 7.02 24.99 -6.12
CA ALA A 172 5.92 25.93 -5.86
C ALA A 172 6.37 27.14 -5.02
N ALA A 173 7.24 26.91 -4.01
CA ALA A 173 7.82 27.98 -3.21
C ALA A 173 8.72 28.92 -4.05
N SER A 174 9.42 28.40 -5.06
CA SER A 174 10.27 29.21 -5.93
C SER A 174 9.47 30.14 -6.86
N ILE A 175 8.30 29.70 -7.34
CA ILE A 175 7.44 30.52 -8.22
C ILE A 175 6.82 31.68 -7.44
N GLY A 176 6.27 31.40 -6.25
CA GLY A 176 5.67 32.45 -5.42
C GLY A 176 6.65 33.52 -4.93
N LYS A 177 7.96 33.26 -4.99
CA LYS A 177 8.99 34.27 -4.73
C LYS A 177 9.19 35.21 -5.93
N ASN A 178 9.16 34.68 -7.16
CA ASN A 178 9.35 35.45 -8.38
C ASN A 178 8.16 36.36 -8.72
N ASP A 179 6.95 36.02 -8.26
CA ASP A 179 5.75 36.84 -8.45
C ASP A 179 5.66 38.02 -7.44
N ALA A 180 6.54 38.04 -6.43
CA ALA A 180 6.57 39.05 -5.36
C ALA A 180 7.75 40.04 -5.50
N GLU A 181 8.64 39.83 -6.48
CA GLU A 181 9.73 40.74 -6.89
C GLU A 181 9.32 41.51 -8.15
#